data_AF-A0A142XWN1-F1
#
_entry.id   AF-A0A142XWN1-F1
#
_cell.length_a   1.000
_cell.length_b   1.000
_cell.length_c   1.000
_cell.angle_alpha   90.00
_cell.angle_beta   90.00
_cell.angle_gamma   90.00
#
_symmetry.space_group_name_H-M   'P 1'
#
loop_
_entity.id
_entity.type
_entity.pdbx_description
1 polymer ?
#
loop_
_entity_poly.entity_id
_entity_poly.type
_entity_poly.pdbx_seq_one_letter_code
_entity_poly.pdbx_strand_id
1 'polypeptide(L)'
;MILVDIGNSGVRALRCSDRGDWDLSNVVRLSWPANLNTRHKSTPQQQSAPNQLWCDSTDLSAFRWLVEHIDAPCESTWYISSVHQGAFSLLRDAAMTICSSAELRVITHRDVPMELDVEHPDRTGIDRILSSWEGWTRANDGKASDVTPTRSVIVAQAGTALTVDAVSRDGVFRGGAILPGLGLSLQFLAAGTDQLPWIGNHLVTKSPTLPGRNTLEAIAAGVHASLVGGARHLVQAYRSQPEWRDATVMITGGDGNLLVPYVEPPVVYQEHLVLRGLHRIATGRTP
;
A
#
# COMPACT_ATOMS: atom_id res chain seq x y z
N MET A 1 4.07 -11.27 -17.48
CA MET A 1 3.30 -10.04 -17.21
C MET A 1 4.09 -9.09 -16.31
N ILE A 2 3.74 -7.80 -16.29
CA ILE A 2 4.30 -6.79 -15.39
C ILE A 2 3.16 -6.29 -14.49
N LEU A 3 3.39 -6.22 -13.18
CA LEU A 3 2.41 -5.72 -12.22
C LEU A 3 2.94 -4.41 -11.64
N VAL A 4 2.11 -3.38 -11.60
CA VAL A 4 2.53 -2.06 -11.14
C VAL A 4 1.50 -1.46 -10.21
N ASP A 5 1.95 -1.08 -9.01
CA ASP A 5 1.19 -0.30 -8.04
C ASP A 5 1.82 1.10 -7.89
N ILE A 6 1.07 2.13 -8.29
CA ILE A 6 1.47 3.54 -8.22
C ILE A 6 0.69 4.22 -7.09
N GLY A 7 1.39 4.44 -5.98
CA GLY A 7 0.91 5.20 -4.84
C GLY A 7 1.34 6.67 -4.87
N ASN A 8 1.01 7.40 -3.81
CA ASN A 8 1.32 8.82 -3.69
C ASN A 8 2.80 9.13 -3.42
N SER A 9 3.56 8.18 -2.88
CA SER A 9 4.98 8.36 -2.54
C SER A 9 5.90 7.33 -3.19
N GLY A 10 5.43 6.61 -4.21
CA GLY A 10 6.24 5.62 -4.90
C GLY A 10 5.49 4.72 -5.88
N VAL A 11 6.27 4.02 -6.70
CA VAL A 11 5.85 2.89 -7.53
C VAL A 11 6.47 1.61 -7.01
N ARG A 12 5.68 0.53 -6.97
CA ARG A 12 6.16 -0.84 -6.83
C ARG A 12 5.86 -1.58 -8.11
N ALA A 13 6.86 -2.22 -8.68
CA ALA A 13 6.69 -3.00 -9.90
C ALA A 13 7.31 -4.40 -9.76
N LEU A 14 6.66 -5.39 -10.36
CA LEU A 14 7.12 -6.77 -10.34
C LEU A 14 6.90 -7.40 -11.72
N ARG A 15 7.98 -7.93 -12.29
CA ARG A 15 7.88 -8.88 -13.42
C ARG A 15 7.59 -10.26 -12.86
N CYS A 16 6.55 -10.91 -13.38
CA CYS A 16 6.21 -12.28 -13.01
C CYS A 16 5.74 -13.09 -14.21
N SER A 17 5.88 -14.41 -14.11
CA SER A 17 5.38 -15.37 -15.10
C SER A 17 3.98 -15.85 -14.74
N ASP A 18 3.22 -16.31 -15.74
CA ASP A 18 1.86 -16.84 -15.57
C ASP A 18 1.82 -18.09 -14.67
N ARG A 19 2.98 -18.75 -14.49
CA ARG A 19 3.14 -19.94 -13.65
C ARG A 19 3.36 -19.61 -12.17
N GLY A 20 3.35 -18.34 -11.78
CA GLY A 20 3.42 -17.93 -10.38
C GLY A 20 4.83 -17.92 -9.80
N ASP A 21 5.83 -17.55 -10.60
CA ASP A 21 7.16 -17.21 -10.09
C ASP A 21 7.07 -15.86 -9.33
N TRP A 22 6.55 -15.96 -8.11
CA TRP A 22 6.21 -14.85 -7.21
C TRP A 22 7.36 -14.62 -6.24
N ASP A 23 8.49 -14.14 -6.75
CA ASP A 23 9.61 -13.75 -5.91
C ASP A 23 9.50 -12.26 -5.54
N LEU A 24 9.07 -12.01 -4.30
CA LEU A 24 8.90 -10.66 -3.76
C LEU A 24 10.24 -9.93 -3.59
N SER A 25 11.38 -10.63 -3.59
CA SER A 25 12.69 -9.98 -3.57
C SER A 25 12.97 -9.21 -4.87
N ASN A 26 12.28 -9.54 -5.96
CA ASN A 26 12.38 -8.88 -7.26
C ASN A 26 11.46 -7.67 -7.43
N VAL A 27 10.73 -7.26 -6.38
CA VAL A 27 9.91 -6.03 -6.44
C VAL A 27 10.84 -4.83 -6.57
N VAL A 28 10.76 -4.13 -7.71
CA VAL A 28 11.46 -2.88 -7.95
C VAL A 28 10.67 -1.73 -7.33
N ARG A 29 11.34 -0.86 -6.58
CA ARG A 29 10.71 0.27 -5.89
C ARG A 29 11.33 1.59 -6.33
N LEU A 30 10.49 2.47 -6.85
CA LEU A 30 10.82 3.87 -7.07
C LEU A 30 10.06 4.69 -6.02
N SER A 31 10.73 5.53 -5.23
CA SER A 31 10.10 6.29 -4.14
C SER A 31 10.47 7.77 -4.19
N TRP A 32 9.55 8.62 -3.72
CA TRP A 32 9.71 10.07 -3.69
C TRP A 32 8.99 10.68 -2.47
N PRO A 33 9.27 11.94 -2.08
CA PRO A 33 8.56 12.61 -1.02
C PRO A 33 7.06 12.70 -1.31
N ALA A 34 6.21 12.34 -0.35
CA ALA A 34 4.74 12.43 -0.51
C ALA A 34 4.25 13.86 -0.79
N ASN A 35 5.02 14.89 -0.46
CA ASN A 35 4.79 16.28 -0.82
C ASN A 35 5.97 16.83 -1.65
N LEU A 36 5.72 17.14 -2.92
CA LEU A 36 6.75 17.66 -3.84
C LEU A 36 7.17 19.12 -3.53
N ASN A 37 6.40 19.85 -2.71
CA ASN A 37 6.74 21.22 -2.30
C ASN A 37 7.76 21.27 -1.16
N THR A 38 8.01 20.16 -0.47
CA THR A 38 9.08 20.07 0.55
C THR A 38 10.39 19.69 -0.13
N ARG A 39 10.94 20.57 -0.98
CA ARG A 39 12.21 20.36 -1.72
C ARG A 39 13.46 20.31 -0.84
N HIS A 40 13.32 20.52 0.45
CA HIS A 40 14.46 20.59 1.37
C HIS A 40 14.21 19.65 2.54
N LYS A 41 15.12 18.66 2.70
CA LYS A 41 15.42 17.90 3.93
C LYS A 41 14.92 16.44 4.05
N SER A 42 14.78 15.66 2.97
CA SER A 42 14.48 14.24 3.16
C SER A 42 15.01 13.33 2.04
N THR A 43 16.33 13.13 2.01
CA THR A 43 16.89 11.89 1.46
C THR A 43 16.97 10.89 2.62
N PRO A 44 16.30 9.73 2.55
CA PRO A 44 16.56 8.66 3.50
C PRO A 44 18.05 8.30 3.49
N GLN A 45 18.67 8.16 4.65
CA GLN A 45 20.05 7.64 4.79
C GLN A 45 20.19 6.14 4.41
N GLN A 46 19.28 5.60 3.59
CA GLN A 46 19.30 4.19 3.19
C GLN A 46 20.18 4.01 1.96
N GLN A 47 21.21 3.18 2.12
CA GLN A 47 21.97 2.59 1.00
C GLN A 47 20.98 2.03 -0.03
N SER A 48 21.10 2.47 -1.28
CA SER A 48 20.29 1.99 -2.40
C SER A 48 20.49 0.48 -2.56
N ALA A 49 19.49 -0.29 -2.13
CA ALA A 49 19.39 -1.68 -2.55
C ALA A 49 19.28 -1.71 -4.09
N PRO A 50 19.79 -2.76 -4.77
CA PRO A 50 19.85 -2.79 -6.23
C PRO A 50 18.48 -2.65 -6.91
N ASN A 51 17.40 -2.99 -6.22
CA ASN A 51 16.00 -2.87 -6.68
C ASN A 51 15.27 -1.64 -6.10
N GLN A 52 15.96 -0.67 -5.51
CA GLN A 52 15.34 0.49 -4.87
C GLN A 52 16.02 1.80 -5.27
N LEU A 53 15.22 2.74 -5.76
CA LEU A 53 15.63 4.10 -6.07
C LEU A 53 14.77 5.10 -5.29
N TRP A 54 15.44 6.02 -4.60
CA TRP A 54 14.83 7.24 -4.08
C TRP A 54 15.14 8.39 -5.05
N CYS A 55 14.12 9.15 -5.44
CA CYS A 55 14.29 10.38 -6.23
C CYS A 55 13.68 11.59 -5.53
N ASP A 56 14.36 12.73 -5.64
CA ASP A 56 13.90 14.00 -5.05
C ASP A 56 12.90 14.74 -5.97
N SER A 57 12.76 14.30 -7.21
CA SER A 57 11.75 14.75 -8.17
C SER A 57 11.20 13.59 -8.99
N THR A 58 9.90 13.64 -9.28
CA THR A 58 9.22 12.74 -10.22
C THR A 58 9.49 13.21 -11.66
N ASP A 59 10.64 12.81 -12.21
CA ASP A 59 11.00 13.08 -13.61
C ASP A 59 11.04 11.79 -14.44
N LEU A 60 11.06 11.96 -15.77
CA LEU A 60 11.05 10.84 -16.71
C LEU A 60 12.26 9.92 -16.57
N SER A 61 13.42 10.40 -16.08
CA SER A 61 14.63 9.58 -15.96
C SER A 61 14.50 8.53 -14.87
N ALA A 62 13.85 8.87 -13.75
CA ALA A 62 13.57 7.93 -12.68
C ALA A 62 12.62 6.80 -13.13
N PHE A 63 11.63 7.12 -13.98
CA PHE A 63 10.72 6.11 -14.54
C PHE A 63 11.39 5.26 -15.63
N ARG A 64 12.35 5.80 -16.40
CA ARG A 64 13.18 5.00 -17.31
C ARG A 64 14.02 3.98 -16.55
N TRP A 65 14.68 4.43 -15.47
CA TRP A 65 15.40 3.52 -14.56
C TRP A 65 14.50 2.39 -14.06
N LEU A 66 13.28 2.72 -13.61
CA LEU A 66 12.31 1.73 -13.15
C LEU A 66 11.99 0.69 -14.24
N VAL A 67 11.68 1.13 -15.46
CA VAL A 67 11.35 0.22 -16.58
C VAL A 67 12.54 -0.67 -16.96
N GLU A 68 13.75 -0.13 -16.98
CA GLU A 68 14.98 -0.88 -17.25
C GLU A 68 15.24 -1.95 -16.16
N HIS A 69 15.00 -1.63 -14.89
CA HIS A 69 15.26 -2.55 -13.77
C HIS A 69 14.19 -3.63 -13.59
N ILE A 70 12.97 -3.38 -14.08
CA ILE A 70 11.95 -4.43 -14.21
C ILE A 70 12.38 -5.50 -15.24
N ASP A 71 13.27 -5.12 -16.17
CA ASP A 71 13.71 -5.96 -17.30
C ASP A 71 12.49 -6.50 -18.08
N ALA A 72 11.56 -5.60 -18.44
CA ALA A 72 10.32 -6.01 -19.12
C ALA A 72 10.58 -6.31 -20.61
N PRO A 73 10.12 -7.46 -21.14
CA PRO A 73 10.13 -7.71 -22.59
C PRO A 73 9.27 -6.69 -23.34
N CYS A 74 9.64 -6.35 -24.59
CA CYS A 74 8.90 -5.36 -25.38
C CYS A 74 7.42 -5.72 -25.60
N GLU A 75 7.08 -7.00 -25.72
CA GLU A 75 5.70 -7.50 -25.93
C GLU A 75 5.02 -7.91 -24.61
N SER A 76 5.32 -7.22 -23.51
CA SER A 76 4.74 -7.53 -22.21
C SER A 76 3.40 -6.82 -21.98
N THR A 77 2.48 -7.51 -21.30
CA THR A 77 1.26 -6.89 -20.75
C THR A 77 1.51 -6.40 -19.33
N TRP A 78 1.17 -5.14 -19.06
CA TRP A 78 1.31 -4.43 -17.80
C TRP A 78 -0.05 -4.25 -17.15
N TYR A 79 -0.22 -4.71 -15.91
CA TYR A 79 -1.41 -4.51 -15.09
C TYR A 79 -1.12 -3.43 -14.06
N ILE A 80 -1.82 -2.30 -14.15
CA ILE A 80 -1.45 -1.08 -13.45
C ILE A 80 -2.59 -0.64 -12.53
N SER A 81 -2.32 -0.55 -11.23
CA SER A 81 -3.12 0.24 -10.28
C SER A 81 -2.46 1.60 -10.07
N SER A 82 -3.25 2.67 -10.07
CA SER A 82 -2.72 4.01 -9.81
C SER A 82 -3.72 4.89 -9.10
N VAL A 83 -3.26 5.54 -8.03
CA VAL A 83 -3.95 6.67 -7.38
C VAL A 83 -3.25 8.01 -7.68
N HIS A 84 -2.18 7.99 -8.48
CA HIS A 84 -1.36 9.17 -8.78
C HIS A 84 -1.15 9.36 -10.30
N GLN A 85 -2.00 10.20 -10.91
CA GLN A 85 -2.07 10.39 -12.37
C GLN A 85 -0.78 10.93 -13.02
N GLY A 86 -0.05 11.82 -12.34
CA GLY A 86 1.22 12.37 -12.84
C GLY A 86 2.30 11.28 -13.02
N ALA A 87 2.57 10.53 -11.96
CA ALA A 87 3.42 9.34 -11.97
C ALA A 87 2.99 8.28 -13.00
N PHE A 88 1.69 8.03 -13.16
CA PHE A 88 1.21 7.14 -14.22
C PHE A 88 1.57 7.65 -15.62
N SER A 89 1.42 8.95 -15.88
CA SER A 89 1.79 9.55 -17.16
C SER A 89 3.28 9.38 -17.45
N LEU A 90 4.13 9.62 -16.46
CA LEU A 90 5.58 9.42 -16.58
C LEU A 90 5.96 7.96 -16.80
N LEU A 91 5.31 7.02 -16.10
CA LEU A 91 5.51 5.59 -16.32
C LEU A 91 5.13 5.19 -17.74
N ARG A 92 3.96 5.63 -18.22
CA ARG A 92 3.51 5.35 -19.58
C ARG A 92 4.51 5.85 -20.60
N ASP A 93 4.97 7.09 -20.46
CA ASP A 93 5.90 7.69 -21.41
C ASP A 93 7.27 6.97 -21.40
N ALA A 94 7.75 6.56 -20.22
CA ALA A 94 8.97 5.74 -20.09
C ALA A 94 8.79 4.33 -20.71
N ALA A 95 7.69 3.65 -20.39
CA ALA A 95 7.38 2.31 -20.90
C ALA A 95 7.23 2.32 -22.42
N MET A 96 6.53 3.29 -23.01
CA MET A 96 6.36 3.41 -24.46
C MET A 96 7.67 3.77 -25.19
N THR A 97 8.62 4.40 -24.49
CA THR A 97 9.95 4.72 -25.06
C THR A 97 10.84 3.46 -25.11
N ILE A 98 10.80 2.62 -24.08
CA ILE A 98 11.70 1.46 -23.93
C ILE A 98 11.09 0.18 -24.52
N CYS A 99 9.78 0.00 -24.34
CA CYS A 99 8.99 -1.16 -24.74
C CYS A 99 7.79 -0.70 -25.58
N SER A 100 8.02 -0.26 -26.82
CA SER A 100 6.98 0.36 -27.67
C SER A 100 5.80 -0.54 -28.02
N SER A 101 5.95 -1.86 -27.91
CA SER A 101 4.88 -2.86 -28.14
C SER A 101 4.18 -3.31 -26.86
N ALA A 102 4.45 -2.68 -25.71
CA ALA A 102 3.85 -3.08 -24.44
C ALA A 102 2.36 -2.73 -24.40
N GLU A 103 1.56 -3.64 -23.83
CA GLU A 103 0.14 -3.40 -23.57
C GLU A 103 -0.04 -2.89 -22.15
N LEU A 104 -0.58 -1.68 -21.97
CA LEU A 104 -0.84 -1.11 -20.65
C LEU A 104 -2.33 -1.25 -20.27
N ARG A 105 -2.63 -2.15 -19.33
CA ARG A 105 -3.98 -2.39 -18.79
C ARG A 105 -4.12 -1.71 -17.44
N VAL A 106 -4.81 -0.57 -17.42
CA VAL A 106 -5.12 0.16 -16.19
C VAL A 106 -6.33 -0.49 -15.52
N ILE A 107 -6.15 -0.91 -14.28
CA ILE A 107 -7.17 -1.57 -13.48
C ILE A 107 -8.00 -0.51 -12.74
N THR A 108 -9.31 -0.70 -12.79
CA THR A 108 -10.31 0.16 -12.15
C THR A 108 -11.18 -0.66 -11.20
N HIS A 109 -12.05 0.01 -10.45
CA HIS A 109 -13.01 -0.66 -9.58
C HIS A 109 -13.92 -1.67 -10.31
N ARG A 110 -14.12 -1.52 -11.63
CA ARG A 110 -14.96 -2.40 -12.44
C ARG A 110 -14.30 -3.73 -12.76
N ASP A 111 -12.96 -3.77 -12.70
CA ASP A 111 -12.16 -4.94 -13.04
C ASP A 111 -11.94 -5.86 -11.84
N VAL A 112 -12.23 -5.38 -10.62
CA VAL A 112 -12.08 -6.15 -9.38
C VAL A 112 -13.41 -6.84 -9.06
N PRO A 113 -13.45 -8.18 -8.91
CA PRO A 113 -14.68 -8.91 -8.62
C PRO A 113 -15.01 -8.84 -7.12
N MET A 114 -15.34 -7.63 -6.67
CA MET A 114 -15.73 -7.27 -5.32
C MET A 114 -16.85 -6.24 -5.39
N GLU A 115 -17.96 -6.51 -4.70
CA GLU A 115 -19.03 -5.53 -4.56
C GLU A 115 -18.57 -4.37 -3.67
N LEU A 116 -18.92 -3.14 -4.06
CA LEU A 116 -18.59 -1.92 -3.34
C LEU A 116 -19.87 -1.25 -2.84
N ASP A 117 -20.12 -1.36 -1.54
CA ASP A 117 -21.26 -0.73 -0.86
C ASP A 117 -20.82 0.61 -0.25
N VAL A 118 -20.63 1.57 -1.15
CA VAL A 118 -20.26 2.96 -0.85
C VAL A 118 -20.94 3.89 -1.85
N GLU A 119 -21.18 5.15 -1.47
CA GLU A 119 -21.89 6.12 -2.31
C GLU A 119 -21.24 6.35 -3.69
N HIS A 120 -19.91 6.32 -3.75
CA HIS A 120 -19.13 6.60 -4.96
C HIS A 120 -18.01 5.56 -5.18
N PRO A 121 -18.34 4.38 -5.75
CA PRO A 121 -17.37 3.31 -5.99
C PRO A 121 -16.18 3.73 -6.86
N ASP A 122 -16.43 4.61 -7.84
CA ASP A 122 -15.42 5.15 -8.76
C ASP A 122 -14.40 6.08 -8.10
N ARG A 123 -14.72 6.62 -6.93
CA ARG A 123 -13.83 7.50 -6.14
C ARG A 123 -13.05 6.76 -5.05
N THR A 124 -13.32 5.47 -4.88
CA THR A 124 -12.57 4.65 -3.93
C THR A 124 -11.21 4.31 -4.54
N GLY A 125 -10.14 4.54 -3.78
CA GLY A 125 -8.77 4.24 -4.22
C GLY A 125 -8.65 2.80 -4.69
N ILE A 126 -8.11 2.59 -5.90
CA ILE A 126 -7.98 1.25 -6.48
C ILE A 126 -7.09 0.33 -5.66
N ASP A 127 -6.10 0.90 -4.97
CA ASP A 127 -5.23 0.20 -4.01
C ASP A 127 -6.02 -0.36 -2.83
N ARG A 128 -6.96 0.41 -2.27
CA ARG A 128 -7.87 -0.04 -1.19
C ARG A 128 -8.77 -1.18 -1.65
N ILE A 129 -9.33 -1.08 -2.85
CA ILE A 129 -10.20 -2.11 -3.43
C ILE A 129 -9.41 -3.41 -3.65
N LEU A 130 -8.24 -3.33 -4.30
CA LEU A 130 -7.40 -4.50 -4.57
C LEU A 130 -6.90 -5.17 -3.28
N SER A 131 -6.46 -4.39 -2.30
CA SER A 131 -6.02 -4.93 -1.01
C SER A 131 -7.15 -5.57 -0.22
N SER A 132 -8.35 -4.98 -0.26
CA SER A 132 -9.55 -5.52 0.37
C SER A 132 -9.98 -6.84 -0.27
N TRP A 133 -10.02 -6.88 -1.60
CA TRP A 133 -10.39 -8.07 -2.34
C TRP A 133 -9.40 -9.23 -2.18
N GLU A 134 -8.09 -8.97 -2.32
CA GLU A 134 -7.10 -10.02 -2.09
C GLU A 134 -7.07 -10.43 -0.61
N GLY A 135 -7.21 -9.49 0.32
CA GLY A 135 -7.30 -9.79 1.75
C GLY A 135 -8.47 -10.71 2.08
N TRP A 136 -9.67 -10.40 1.59
CA TRP A 136 -10.86 -11.24 1.76
C TRP A 136 -10.71 -12.60 1.09
N THR A 137 -10.22 -12.62 -0.15
CA THR A 137 -10.02 -13.86 -0.91
C THR A 137 -9.07 -14.80 -0.16
N ARG A 138 -7.94 -14.31 0.34
CA ARG A 138 -6.97 -15.13 1.11
C ARG A 138 -7.52 -15.63 2.43
N ALA A 139 -8.31 -14.82 3.14
CA ALA A 139 -8.93 -15.25 4.40
C ALA A 139 -9.91 -16.41 4.19
N ASN A 140 -10.45 -16.53 2.98
CA ASN A 140 -11.53 -17.42 2.59
C ASN A 140 -11.14 -18.47 1.54
N ASP A 141 -9.88 -18.49 1.12
CA ASP A 141 -9.36 -19.45 0.14
C ASP A 141 -9.59 -20.90 0.63
N GLY A 142 -10.20 -21.72 -0.22
CA GLY A 142 -10.61 -23.09 0.12
C GLY A 142 -11.79 -23.23 1.10
N LYS A 143 -12.49 -22.13 1.46
CA LYS A 143 -13.65 -22.14 2.38
C LYS A 143 -15.01 -21.99 1.69
N ALA A 144 -15.10 -22.24 0.39
CA ALA A 144 -16.35 -22.17 -0.37
C ALA A 144 -17.16 -23.48 -0.29
N SER A 145 -17.59 -23.89 0.90
CA SER A 145 -18.53 -25.01 1.07
C SER A 145 -19.56 -24.73 2.16
N ASP A 146 -20.73 -25.38 2.08
CA ASP A 146 -21.80 -25.35 3.09
C ASP A 146 -21.33 -25.72 4.51
N VAL A 147 -20.08 -26.20 4.63
CA VAL A 147 -19.47 -26.72 5.86
C VAL A 147 -18.61 -25.66 6.58
N THR A 148 -18.05 -24.67 5.87
CA THR A 148 -17.12 -23.68 6.47
C THR A 148 -17.53 -22.25 6.13
N PRO A 149 -18.11 -21.48 7.07
CA PRO A 149 -18.50 -20.11 6.79
C PRO A 149 -17.30 -19.24 6.41
N THR A 150 -17.50 -18.36 5.42
CA THR A 150 -16.55 -17.29 5.11
C THR A 150 -16.40 -16.35 6.32
N ARG A 151 -15.32 -15.58 6.33
CA ARG A 151 -14.97 -14.60 7.36
C ARG A 151 -15.00 -13.20 6.77
N SER A 152 -15.52 -12.25 7.55
CA SER A 152 -15.28 -10.84 7.32
C SER A 152 -13.80 -10.52 7.53
N VAL A 153 -13.34 -9.45 6.90
CA VAL A 153 -11.94 -9.03 6.92
C VAL A 153 -11.86 -7.54 7.23
N ILE A 154 -10.86 -7.15 8.02
CA ILE A 154 -10.46 -5.76 8.17
C ILE A 154 -9.08 -5.62 7.54
N VAL A 155 -8.87 -4.70 6.61
CA VAL A 155 -7.58 -4.49 5.96
C VAL A 155 -6.95 -3.19 6.44
N ALA A 156 -5.84 -3.31 7.16
CA ALA A 156 -5.01 -2.18 7.56
C ALA A 156 -3.80 -2.04 6.62
N GLN A 157 -3.86 -1.09 5.70
CA GLN A 157 -2.76 -0.80 4.77
C GLN A 157 -1.98 0.43 5.23
N ALA A 158 -0.76 0.21 5.71
CA ALA A 158 0.13 1.26 6.20
C ALA A 158 1.20 1.61 5.16
N GLY A 159 1.05 2.76 4.53
CA GLY A 159 2.01 3.35 3.59
C GLY A 159 2.01 4.88 3.69
N THR A 160 1.92 5.58 2.55
CA THR A 160 1.83 7.05 2.53
C THR A 160 0.69 7.56 3.41
N ALA A 161 -0.48 6.92 3.29
CA ALA A 161 -1.57 6.98 4.23
C ALA A 161 -1.68 5.65 4.96
N LEU A 162 -2.27 5.67 6.16
CA LEU A 162 -2.83 4.49 6.78
C LEU A 162 -4.30 4.41 6.38
N THR A 163 -4.72 3.29 5.81
CA THR A 163 -6.15 3.00 5.59
C THR A 163 -6.55 1.80 6.43
N VAL A 164 -7.77 1.81 6.96
CA VAL A 164 -8.36 0.67 7.67
C VAL A 164 -9.74 0.43 7.10
N ASP A 165 -9.84 -0.56 6.23
CA ASP A 165 -11.03 -0.89 5.45
C ASP A 165 -11.74 -2.12 6.00
N ALA A 166 -13.07 -2.15 5.91
CA ALA A 166 -13.91 -3.22 6.41
C ALA A 166 -14.60 -3.95 5.25
N VAL A 167 -14.50 -5.28 5.24
CA VAL A 167 -15.11 -6.15 4.24
C VAL A 167 -16.03 -7.13 4.95
N SER A 168 -17.27 -7.25 4.48
CA SER A 168 -18.26 -8.14 5.05
C SER A 168 -17.89 -9.62 4.85
N ARG A 169 -18.67 -10.50 5.49
CA ARG A 169 -18.53 -11.96 5.30
C ARG A 169 -18.78 -12.37 3.85
N ASP A 170 -19.66 -11.66 3.16
CA ASP A 170 -20.06 -11.93 1.77
C ASP A 170 -19.09 -11.33 0.74
N GLY A 171 -17.98 -10.73 1.20
CA GLY A 171 -16.98 -10.14 0.31
C GLY A 171 -17.34 -8.75 -0.19
N VAL A 172 -18.28 -8.06 0.46
CA VAL A 172 -18.68 -6.69 0.13
C VAL A 172 -17.75 -5.70 0.84
N PHE A 173 -17.15 -4.79 0.09
CA PHE A 173 -16.41 -3.66 0.65
C PHE A 173 -17.38 -2.65 1.25
N ARG A 174 -17.25 -2.38 2.55
CA ARG A 174 -18.16 -1.51 3.32
C ARG A 174 -17.57 -0.14 3.64
N GLY A 175 -16.46 0.22 2.98
CA GLY A 175 -15.72 1.44 3.28
C GLY A 175 -14.69 1.26 4.40
N GLY A 176 -14.27 2.39 4.96
CA GLY A 176 -13.19 2.41 5.95
C GLY A 176 -12.76 3.81 6.35
N ALA A 177 -11.64 3.89 7.05
CA ALA A 177 -11.03 5.14 7.50
C ALA A 177 -9.66 5.38 6.84
N ILE A 178 -9.31 6.66 6.67
CA ILE A 178 -8.02 7.12 6.15
C ILE A 178 -7.35 8.05 7.17
N LEU A 179 -6.10 7.78 7.49
CA LEU A 179 -5.25 8.52 8.41
C LEU A 179 -3.93 8.87 7.72
N PRO A 180 -3.23 9.94 8.16
CA PRO A 180 -1.88 10.16 7.70
C PRO A 180 -0.99 8.98 8.08
N GLY A 181 -0.17 8.51 7.13
CA GLY A 181 0.85 7.51 7.40
C GLY A 181 2.02 8.10 8.20
N LEU A 182 3.02 7.26 8.49
CA LEU A 182 4.17 7.63 9.30
C LEU A 182 4.93 8.82 8.68
N GLY A 183 5.35 8.68 7.42
CA GLY A 183 6.11 9.72 6.73
C GLY A 183 5.33 11.01 6.54
N LEU A 184 4.04 10.91 6.21
CA LEU A 184 3.17 12.09 6.02
C LEU A 184 2.95 12.85 7.34
N SER A 185 2.79 12.13 8.46
CA SER A 185 2.64 12.75 9.79
C SER A 185 3.89 13.56 10.18
N LEU A 186 5.09 13.02 9.92
CA LEU A 186 6.35 13.71 10.18
C LEU A 186 6.50 14.97 9.31
N GLN A 187 6.16 14.85 8.02
CA GLN A 187 6.17 15.98 7.09
C GLN A 187 5.19 17.07 7.52
N PHE A 188 3.99 16.69 7.95
CA PHE A 188 2.96 17.63 8.38
C PHE A 188 3.41 18.45 9.60
N LEU A 189 4.01 17.81 10.60
CA LEU A 189 4.54 18.52 11.78
C LEU A 189 5.68 19.49 11.41
N ALA A 190 6.61 19.06 10.56
CA ALA A 190 7.75 19.86 10.15
C ALA A 190 7.38 21.04 9.24
N ALA A 191 6.36 20.88 8.38
CA ALA A 191 5.91 21.92 7.47
C ALA A 191 4.87 22.87 8.10
N GLY A 192 4.10 22.39 9.08
CA GLY A 192 3.01 23.12 9.71
C GLY A 192 3.40 23.89 10.97
N THR A 193 4.67 23.87 11.38
CA THR A 193 5.13 24.54 12.61
C THR A 193 6.51 25.18 12.42
N ASP A 194 6.76 26.29 13.13
CA ASP A 194 8.00 27.05 12.98
C ASP A 194 9.23 26.38 13.61
N GLN A 195 9.02 25.60 14.69
CA GLN A 195 10.10 25.07 15.52
C GLN A 195 10.23 23.55 15.53
N LEU A 196 9.28 22.79 14.98
CA LEU A 196 9.43 21.33 14.94
C LEU A 196 10.31 20.93 13.75
N PRO A 197 11.43 20.25 13.98
CA PRO A 197 12.27 19.78 12.89
C PRO A 197 11.63 18.56 12.21
N TRP A 198 11.99 18.37 10.94
CA TRP A 198 11.82 17.06 10.32
C TRP A 198 12.74 16.04 11.00
N ILE A 199 12.21 14.84 11.23
CA ILE A 199 12.99 13.71 11.75
C ILE A 199 12.84 12.50 10.82
N GLY A 200 13.85 11.63 10.79
CA GLY A 200 13.81 10.43 9.96
C GLY A 200 12.90 9.34 10.54
N ASN A 201 12.26 8.57 9.65
CA ASN A 201 11.35 7.47 10.02
C ASN A 201 11.98 6.46 11.01
N HIS A 202 13.30 6.26 10.93
CA HIS A 202 14.05 5.35 11.78
C HIS A 202 13.96 5.64 13.30
N LEU A 203 13.64 6.88 13.69
CA LEU A 203 13.40 7.24 15.10
C LEU A 203 12.00 6.82 15.57
N VAL A 204 11.05 6.69 14.64
CA VAL A 204 9.66 6.30 14.93
C VAL A 204 9.51 4.77 14.94
N THR A 205 10.22 4.06 14.05
CA THR A 205 10.06 2.60 13.86
C THR A 205 10.65 1.75 14.99
N LYS A 206 11.34 2.35 15.97
CA LYS A 206 12.02 1.65 17.08
C LYS A 206 11.21 1.59 18.39
N SER A 207 9.88 1.67 18.35
CA SER A 207 9.02 1.72 19.55
C SER A 207 9.50 2.81 20.54
N PRO A 208 9.19 4.09 20.27
CA PRO A 208 9.77 5.21 21.01
C PRO A 208 9.45 5.14 22.52
N THR A 209 10.44 5.51 23.34
CA THR A 209 10.27 5.62 24.80
C THR A 209 9.23 6.68 25.15
N LEU A 210 8.42 6.41 26.17
CA LEU A 210 7.41 7.32 26.70
C LEU A 210 7.70 7.68 28.17
N PRO A 211 7.60 8.97 28.58
CA PRO A 211 7.43 10.14 27.72
C PRO A 211 8.73 10.49 26.97
N GLY A 212 8.60 11.11 25.78
CA GLY A 212 9.75 11.69 25.08
C GLY A 212 10.31 12.88 25.86
N ARG A 213 11.64 12.96 25.99
CA ARG A 213 12.33 13.93 26.87
C ARG A 213 13.00 15.08 26.12
N ASN A 214 12.90 15.09 24.80
CA ASN A 214 13.27 16.20 23.92
C ASN A 214 12.32 16.24 22.72
N THR A 215 12.40 17.31 21.91
CA THR A 215 11.50 17.52 20.77
C THR A 215 11.51 16.37 19.77
N LEU A 216 12.67 15.78 19.47
CA LEU A 216 12.77 14.67 18.51
C LEU A 216 12.08 13.41 19.04
N GLU A 217 12.31 13.08 20.32
CA GLU A 217 11.65 11.95 20.99
C GLU A 217 10.14 12.19 21.14
N ALA A 218 9.71 13.42 21.44
CA ALA A 218 8.29 13.76 21.56
C ALA A 218 7.56 13.63 20.22
N ILE A 219 8.17 14.09 19.11
CA ILE A 219 7.63 13.89 17.76
C ILE A 219 7.54 12.40 17.43
N ALA A 220 8.62 11.65 17.66
CA ALA A 220 8.65 10.22 17.36
C ALA A 220 7.58 9.46 18.15
N ALA A 221 7.49 9.70 19.46
CA ALA A 221 6.48 9.14 20.34
C ALA A 221 5.06 9.46 19.89
N GLY A 222 4.77 10.74 19.60
CA GLY A 222 3.45 11.18 19.17
C GLY A 222 3.02 10.58 17.83
N VAL A 223 3.91 10.57 16.84
CA VAL A 223 3.62 10.00 15.52
C VAL A 223 3.44 8.48 15.59
N HIS A 224 4.30 7.78 16.32
CA HIS A 224 4.15 6.34 16.53
C HIS A 224 2.82 6.01 17.22
N ALA A 225 2.50 6.72 18.31
CA ALA A 225 1.26 6.54 19.05
C ALA A 225 0.02 6.85 18.19
N SER A 226 0.09 7.85 17.31
CA SER A 226 -1.00 8.19 16.39
C SER A 226 -1.24 7.09 15.36
N LEU A 227 -0.17 6.56 14.75
CA LEU A 227 -0.26 5.48 13.76
C LEU A 227 -0.80 4.19 14.38
N VAL A 228 -0.16 3.72 15.45
CA VAL A 228 -0.50 2.46 16.12
C VAL A 228 -1.85 2.58 16.84
N GLY A 229 -2.06 3.68 17.56
CA GLY A 229 -3.30 3.95 18.28
C GLY A 229 -4.49 4.08 17.35
N GLY A 230 -4.34 4.79 16.22
CA GLY A 230 -5.36 4.93 15.19
C GLY A 230 -5.74 3.59 14.59
N ALA A 231 -4.76 2.79 14.14
CA ALA A 231 -5.01 1.46 13.60
C ALA A 231 -5.72 0.54 14.61
N ARG A 232 -5.19 0.47 15.84
CA ARG A 232 -5.75 -0.37 16.91
C ARG A 232 -7.18 0.04 17.27
N HIS A 233 -7.42 1.35 17.41
CA HIS A 233 -8.74 1.88 17.73
C HIS A 233 -9.76 1.52 16.65
N LEU A 234 -9.43 1.71 15.36
CA LEU A 234 -10.33 1.40 14.26
C LEU A 234 -10.64 -0.09 14.15
N VAL A 235 -9.62 -0.95 14.28
CA VAL A 235 -9.83 -2.40 14.31
C VAL A 235 -10.77 -2.80 15.46
N GLN A 236 -10.54 -2.28 16.66
CA GLN A 236 -11.41 -2.55 17.82
C GLN A 236 -12.83 -2.01 17.61
N ALA A 237 -12.96 -0.81 17.03
CA ALA A 237 -14.26 -0.20 16.72
C ALA A 237 -15.05 -1.06 15.72
N TYR A 238 -14.41 -1.58 14.66
CA TYR A 238 -15.07 -2.50 13.74
C TYR A 238 -15.43 -3.83 14.40
N ARG A 239 -14.51 -4.43 15.18
CA ARG A 239 -14.79 -5.69 15.91
C ARG A 239 -15.85 -5.58 17.00
N SER A 240 -16.16 -4.37 17.47
CA SER A 240 -17.28 -4.18 18.39
C SER A 240 -18.65 -4.36 17.71
N GLN A 241 -18.69 -4.27 16.38
CA GLN A 241 -19.90 -4.45 15.58
C GLN A 241 -20.10 -5.94 15.20
N PRO A 242 -21.34 -6.45 15.17
CA PRO A 242 -21.62 -7.86 14.90
C PRO A 242 -21.04 -8.41 13.59
N GLU A 243 -21.03 -7.62 12.51
CA GLU A 243 -20.56 -8.04 11.17
C GLU A 243 -19.06 -8.36 11.13
N TRP A 244 -18.26 -7.71 11.99
CA TRP A 244 -16.79 -7.86 12.02
C TRP A 244 -16.23 -8.39 13.34
N ARG A 245 -17.07 -8.88 14.25
CA ARG A 245 -16.64 -9.40 15.56
C ARG A 245 -15.46 -10.37 15.47
N ASP A 246 -15.54 -11.31 14.53
CA ASP A 246 -14.54 -12.36 14.30
C ASP A 246 -13.67 -12.08 13.06
N ALA A 247 -13.62 -10.82 12.60
CA ALA A 247 -12.91 -10.46 11.39
C ALA A 247 -11.42 -10.76 11.50
N THR A 248 -10.87 -11.37 10.45
CA THR A 248 -9.42 -11.52 10.30
C THR A 248 -8.83 -10.18 9.89
N VAL A 249 -7.82 -9.70 10.61
CA VAL A 249 -7.17 -8.44 10.24
C VAL A 249 -6.01 -8.72 9.30
N MET A 250 -6.09 -8.22 8.08
CA MET A 250 -5.02 -8.25 7.09
C MET A 250 -4.20 -6.97 7.21
N ILE A 251 -2.91 -7.08 7.45
CA ILE A 251 -2.00 -5.93 7.54
C ILE A 251 -1.07 -5.94 6.33
N THR A 252 -0.94 -4.80 5.65
CA THR A 252 -0.13 -4.65 4.43
C THR A 252 0.56 -3.29 4.36
N GLY A 253 1.34 -3.06 3.31
CA GLY A 253 2.10 -1.83 3.09
C GLY A 253 3.46 -1.82 3.80
N GLY A 254 4.31 -0.87 3.39
CA GLY A 254 5.72 -0.81 3.82
C GLY A 254 5.92 -0.54 5.30
N ASP A 255 4.98 0.13 5.95
CA ASP A 255 4.99 0.39 7.40
C ASP A 255 4.09 -0.59 8.17
N GLY A 256 3.50 -1.58 7.49
CA GLY A 256 2.51 -2.50 8.09
C GLY A 256 3.09 -3.38 9.19
N ASN A 257 4.36 -3.76 9.08
CA ASN A 257 5.05 -4.53 10.12
C ASN A 257 5.07 -3.82 11.49
N LEU A 258 5.01 -2.50 11.53
CA LEU A 258 4.94 -1.71 12.76
C LEU A 258 3.62 -1.91 13.51
N LEU A 259 2.55 -2.30 12.81
CA LEU A 259 1.23 -2.48 13.40
C LEU A 259 1.03 -3.88 13.99
N VAL A 260 1.71 -4.89 13.44
CA VAL A 260 1.51 -6.31 13.80
C VAL A 260 1.58 -6.57 15.32
N PRO A 261 2.54 -6.01 16.08
CA PRO A 261 2.63 -6.26 17.52
C PRO A 261 1.49 -5.66 18.35
N TYR A 262 0.73 -4.71 17.79
CA TYR A 262 -0.24 -3.89 18.54
C TYR A 262 -1.69 -4.14 18.14
N VAL A 263 -1.93 -4.97 17.13
CA VAL A 263 -3.26 -5.36 16.69
C VAL A 263 -3.58 -6.76 17.22
N GLU A 264 -4.74 -6.90 17.86
CA GLU A 264 -5.14 -8.16 18.48
C GLU A 264 -5.39 -9.25 17.42
N PRO A 265 -4.93 -10.50 17.63
CA PRO A 265 -5.24 -11.64 16.75
C PRO A 265 -6.76 -11.87 16.58
N PRO A 266 -7.21 -12.49 15.47
CA PRO A 266 -6.42 -13.01 14.36
C PRO A 266 -5.88 -11.91 13.43
N VAL A 267 -4.57 -11.93 13.18
CA VAL A 267 -3.84 -11.00 12.31
C VAL A 267 -3.01 -11.79 11.30
N VAL A 268 -2.99 -11.34 10.05
CA VAL A 268 -2.11 -11.85 8.99
C VAL A 268 -1.39 -10.68 8.35
N TYR A 269 -0.06 -10.72 8.34
CA TYR A 269 0.76 -9.74 7.63
C TYR A 269 1.07 -10.21 6.21
N GLN A 270 0.78 -9.36 5.23
CA GLN A 270 1.07 -9.60 3.83
C GLN A 270 1.46 -8.29 3.15
N GLU A 271 2.76 -8.02 2.98
CA GLU A 271 3.28 -6.71 2.52
C GLU A 271 2.69 -6.20 1.18
N HIS A 272 2.39 -7.10 0.24
CA HIS A 272 2.08 -6.77 -1.15
C HIS A 272 0.66 -7.19 -1.59
N LEU A 273 -0.38 -6.86 -0.81
CA LEU A 273 -1.76 -7.24 -1.18
C LEU A 273 -2.20 -6.64 -2.52
N VAL A 274 -1.86 -5.37 -2.82
CA VAL A 274 -2.21 -4.73 -4.10
C VAL A 274 -1.60 -5.48 -5.29
N LEU A 275 -0.28 -5.74 -5.27
CA LEU A 275 0.38 -6.48 -6.35
C LEU A 275 -0.20 -7.90 -6.49
N ARG A 276 -0.54 -8.56 -5.38
CA ARG A 276 -1.19 -9.88 -5.41
C ARG A 276 -2.58 -9.82 -6.02
N GLY A 277 -3.36 -8.77 -5.73
CA GLY A 277 -4.64 -8.51 -6.39
C GLY A 277 -4.47 -8.33 -7.90
N LEU A 278 -3.50 -7.53 -8.34
CA LEU A 278 -3.20 -7.36 -9.78
C LEU A 278 -2.82 -8.69 -10.44
N HIS A 279 -2.00 -9.50 -9.78
CA HIS A 279 -1.65 -10.84 -10.27
C HIS A 279 -2.85 -11.76 -10.41
N ARG A 280 -3.77 -11.72 -9.44
CA ARG A 280 -4.99 -12.51 -9.46
C ARG A 280 -5.89 -12.12 -10.63
N ILE A 281 -6.04 -10.82 -10.90
CA ILE A 281 -6.73 -10.31 -12.09
C ILE A 281 -6.04 -10.81 -13.36
N ALA A 282 -4.72 -10.65 -13.44
CA ALA A 282 -3.94 -11.02 -14.62
C ALA A 282 -3.99 -12.51 -14.96
N THR A 283 -4.13 -13.37 -13.95
CA THR A 283 -4.19 -14.84 -14.11
C THR A 283 -5.61 -15.40 -14.16
N GLY A 284 -6.64 -14.56 -14.02
CA GLY A 284 -8.05 -14.99 -14.04
C GLY A 284 -8.43 -15.95 -12.91
N ARG A 285 -7.68 -15.96 -11.79
CA ARG A 285 -7.94 -16.87 -10.66
C ARG A 285 -9.08 -16.33 -9.79
N THR A 286 -10.26 -16.90 -9.90
CA THR A 286 -11.35 -16.64 -8.95
C THR A 286 -11.06 -17.27 -7.58
N PRO A 287 -11.66 -16.73 -6.49
CA PRO A 287 -11.67 -17.38 -5.17
C PRO A 287 -12.15 -18.84 -5.21
#